data_AF-A0A9X6KKJ5-F1
#
_entry.id   AF-A0A9X6KKJ5-F1
#
_cell.length_a   1.000
_cell.length_b   1.000
_cell.length_c   1.000
_cell.angle_alpha   90.00
_cell.angle_beta   90.00
_cell.angle_gamma   90.00
#
_symmetry.space_group_name_H-M   'P 1'
#
loop_
_entity.id
_entity.type
_entity.pdbx_description
1 polymer ?
#
loop_
_entity_poly.entity_id
_entity_poly.type
_entity_poly.pdbx_seq_one_letter_code
_entity_poly.pdbx_strand_id
1 'polypeptide(L)'
;MDKVPKNKNLLLLIYLSLGLNLITAPLALFIGGMATDPPDSTQLDFLKGFLFIQAIPLFILFIFLAWYSIRKSKYAYAGIAFFLSVIILGTPIVWIYDMYNSFAKKVFLIPDGYKGCVGVLYNIKDAPSLKIEDKKIIYQVTKDGLLKTSSNERIGRESDLDSGWDNVKYYYVDKSGNQVKRLEKGKDIHNRSVSSQAGLTYSQFFIGTKKEAEKYPQFSMCFNEKQQRQIDQK
;
A
#
# COMPACT_ATOMS: atom_id res chain seq x y z
N MET A 1 43.35 5.84 47.43
CA MET A 1 42.55 5.79 46.18
C MET A 1 41.47 4.74 46.38
N ASP A 2 40.27 5.16 46.76
CA ASP A 2 39.16 4.24 47.01
C ASP A 2 38.65 3.66 45.69
N LYS A 3 38.66 2.34 45.58
CA LYS A 3 38.04 1.62 44.45
C LYS A 3 36.53 1.86 44.51
N VAL A 4 36.02 2.73 43.64
CA VAL A 4 34.58 2.91 43.44
C VAL A 4 33.94 1.53 43.18
N PRO A 5 32.93 1.10 43.96
CA PRO A 5 32.34 -0.22 43.79
C PRO A 5 31.69 -0.33 42.41
N LYS A 6 32.07 -1.36 41.65
CA LYS A 6 31.76 -1.65 40.23
C LYS A 6 30.26 -1.63 39.85
N ASN A 7 29.36 -1.55 40.84
CA ASN A 7 27.90 -1.45 40.65
C ASN A 7 27.40 0.00 40.56
N LYS A 8 28.05 0.97 41.22
CA LYS A 8 27.65 2.39 41.19
C LYS A 8 27.76 2.98 39.78
N ASN A 9 28.78 2.58 39.02
CA ASN A 9 28.99 3.04 37.65
C ASN A 9 27.90 2.54 36.69
N LEU A 10 27.38 1.32 36.89
CA LEU A 10 26.31 0.78 36.04
C LEU A 10 24.96 1.45 36.33
N LEU A 11 24.65 1.70 37.61
CA LEU A 11 23.46 2.46 37.98
C LEU A 11 23.51 3.90 37.44
N LEU A 12 24.67 4.54 37.50
CA LEU A 12 24.88 5.87 36.90
C LEU A 12 24.60 5.86 35.39
N LEU A 13 25.11 4.85 34.66
CA LEU A 13 24.87 4.70 33.22
C LEU A 13 23.39 4.50 32.88
N ILE A 14 22.63 3.77 33.73
CA ILE A 14 21.18 3.61 33.57
C ILE A 14 20.46 4.96 33.77
N TYR A 15 20.84 5.75 34.78
CA TYR A 15 20.24 7.07 34.98
C TYR A 15 20.57 8.04 33.85
N LEU A 16 21.81 8.00 33.33
CA LEU A 16 22.21 8.82 32.19
C LEU A 16 21.44 8.43 30.91
N SER A 17 21.25 7.13 30.62
CA SER A 17 20.47 6.71 29.47
C SER A 17 18.98 7.02 29.64
N LEU A 18 18.43 6.91 30.85
CA LEU A 18 17.06 7.36 31.14
C LEU A 18 16.91 8.87 30.90
N GLY A 19 17.88 9.67 31.35
CA GLY A 19 17.92 11.11 31.07
C GLY A 19 17.97 11.42 29.57
N LEU A 20 18.74 10.66 28.79
CA LEU A 20 18.79 10.80 27.34
C LEU A 20 17.41 10.54 26.69
N ASN A 21 16.70 9.49 27.11
CA ASN A 21 15.35 9.20 26.60
C ASN A 21 14.36 10.35 26.87
N LEU A 22 14.45 10.98 28.05
CA LEU A 22 13.63 12.14 28.41
C LEU A 22 13.97 13.38 27.59
N ILE A 23 15.26 13.62 27.33
CA ILE A 23 15.72 14.77 26.53
C ILE A 23 15.29 14.63 25.05
N THR A 24 15.32 13.41 24.51
CA THR A 24 14.92 13.17 23.12
C THR A 24 13.40 13.03 22.94
N ALA A 25 12.63 12.88 24.02
CA ALA A 25 11.18 12.69 23.96
C ALA A 25 10.41 13.83 23.27
N PRO A 26 10.68 15.13 23.55
CA PRO A 26 10.00 16.22 22.84
C PRO A 26 10.22 16.18 21.32
N LEU A 27 11.46 15.90 20.88
CA LEU A 27 11.77 15.76 19.46
C LEU A 27 11.07 14.53 18.86
N ALA A 28 11.04 13.41 19.59
CA ALA A 28 10.33 12.21 19.15
C ALA A 28 8.82 12.45 19.01
N LEU A 29 8.21 13.17 19.94
CA LEU A 29 6.79 13.57 19.87
C LEU A 29 6.53 14.48 18.68
N PHE A 30 7.43 15.43 18.41
CA PHE A 30 7.33 16.32 17.25
C PHE A 30 7.39 15.54 15.93
N ILE A 31 8.41 14.68 15.76
CA ILE A 31 8.57 13.86 14.55
C ILE A 31 7.42 12.86 14.39
N GLY A 32 6.94 12.25 15.48
CA GLY A 32 5.74 11.42 15.47
C GLY A 32 4.50 12.20 15.00
N GLY A 33 4.32 13.44 15.46
CA GLY A 33 3.23 14.32 15.01
C GLY A 33 3.31 14.64 13.52
N MET A 34 4.50 15.02 13.04
CA MET A 34 4.72 15.30 11.61
C MET A 34 4.47 14.06 10.73
N ALA A 35 4.72 12.85 11.24
CA ALA A 35 4.39 11.61 10.52
C ALA A 35 2.88 11.40 10.32
N THR A 36 2.03 12.18 11.00
CA THR A 36 0.56 12.14 10.86
C THR A 36 -0.03 13.28 10.02
N ASP A 37 0.80 14.10 9.39
CA ASP A 37 0.32 15.14 8.47
C ASP A 37 -0.46 14.61 7.23
N PRO A 38 -0.18 13.41 6.69
CA PRO A 38 -0.96 12.86 5.58
C PRO A 38 -2.42 12.53 5.97
N PRO A 39 -3.39 12.74 5.07
CA PRO A 39 -4.83 12.59 5.36
C PRO A 39 -5.29 11.15 5.61
N ASP A 40 -4.49 10.15 5.25
CA ASP A 40 -4.72 8.72 5.47
C ASP A 40 -3.84 8.12 6.58
N SER A 41 -3.12 8.98 7.32
CA SER A 41 -2.24 8.56 8.40
C SER A 41 -3.01 8.01 9.62
N THR A 42 -2.33 7.17 10.39
CA THR A 42 -2.89 6.46 11.55
C THR A 42 -2.02 6.66 12.79
N GLN A 43 -2.50 6.17 13.94
CA GLN A 43 -1.67 6.11 15.17
C GLN A 43 -0.39 5.27 14.99
N LEU A 44 -0.36 4.36 14.01
CA LEU A 44 0.85 3.59 13.70
C LEU A 44 1.92 4.48 13.06
N ASP A 45 1.54 5.44 12.23
CA ASP A 45 2.49 6.37 11.58
C ASP A 45 3.11 7.31 12.61
N PHE A 46 2.31 7.78 13.58
CA PHE A 46 2.82 8.45 14.77
C PHE A 46 3.84 7.60 15.52
N LEU A 47 3.49 6.33 15.82
CA LEU A 47 4.37 5.44 16.57
C LEU A 47 5.66 5.14 15.82
N LYS A 48 5.61 4.96 14.49
CA LYS A 48 6.79 4.80 13.63
C LYS A 48 7.71 6.00 13.73
N GLY A 49 7.18 7.22 13.58
CA GLY A 49 7.97 8.45 13.69
C GLY A 49 8.57 8.65 15.09
N PHE A 50 7.78 8.40 16.13
CA PHE A 50 8.23 8.49 17.53
C PHE A 50 9.36 7.49 17.84
N LEU A 51 9.17 6.22 17.48
CA LEU A 51 10.16 5.17 17.73
C LEU A 51 11.42 5.32 16.88
N PHE A 52 11.35 5.96 15.71
CA PHE A 52 12.54 6.23 14.90
C PHE A 52 13.58 7.07 15.65
N ILE A 53 13.14 8.12 16.36
CA ILE A 53 14.00 8.95 17.20
C ILE A 53 14.39 8.25 18.52
N GLN A 54 13.45 7.51 19.12
CA GLN A 54 13.68 6.81 20.39
C GLN A 54 14.45 5.49 20.28
N ALA A 55 14.64 4.95 19.06
CA ALA A 55 15.28 3.66 18.86
C ALA A 55 16.67 3.57 19.51
N ILE A 56 17.52 4.58 19.27
CA ILE A 56 18.89 4.60 19.83
C ILE A 56 18.87 4.80 21.36
N PRO A 57 18.18 5.82 21.92
CA PRO A 57 18.08 6.00 23.38
C PRO A 57 17.51 4.79 24.13
N LEU A 58 16.45 4.16 23.60
CA LEU A 58 15.83 2.98 24.22
C LEU A 58 16.75 1.76 24.11
N PHE A 59 17.46 1.60 23.00
CA PHE A 59 18.40 0.48 22.82
C PHE A 59 19.58 0.57 23.81
N ILE A 60 20.13 1.77 24.01
CA ILE A 60 21.20 2.00 25.00
C ILE A 60 20.69 1.71 26.42
N LEU A 61 19.48 2.16 26.77
CA LEU A 61 18.86 1.86 28.05
C LEU A 61 18.66 0.35 28.23
N PHE A 62 18.18 -0.34 27.20
CA PHE A 62 18.00 -1.79 27.21
C PHE A 62 19.31 -2.53 27.45
N ILE A 63 20.41 -2.14 26.80
CA ILE A 63 21.74 -2.76 27.02
C ILE A 63 22.16 -2.65 28.49
N PHE A 64 22.02 -1.48 29.11
CA PHE A 64 22.43 -1.30 30.49
C PHE A 64 21.51 -2.04 31.48
N LEU A 65 20.20 -2.08 31.23
CA LEU A 65 19.25 -2.87 32.02
C LEU A 65 19.49 -4.38 31.88
N ALA A 66 19.79 -4.85 30.67
CA ALA A 66 20.17 -6.23 30.39
C ALA A 66 21.47 -6.60 31.13
N TRP A 67 22.49 -5.74 31.06
CA TRP A 67 23.75 -5.95 31.78
C TRP A 67 23.53 -5.96 33.31
N TYR A 68 22.70 -5.06 33.83
CA TYR A 68 22.35 -5.05 35.25
C TYR A 68 21.64 -6.34 35.67
N SER A 69 20.68 -6.80 34.87
CA SER A 69 19.91 -8.02 35.14
C SER A 69 20.77 -9.28 35.08
N ILE A 70 21.70 -9.36 34.11
CA ILE A 70 22.69 -10.46 33.99
C ILE A 70 23.53 -10.58 35.25
N ARG A 71 23.96 -9.47 35.85
CA ARG A 71 24.76 -9.51 37.09
C ARG A 71 23.97 -10.02 38.30
N LYS A 72 22.65 -9.89 38.30
CA LYS A 72 21.79 -10.29 39.43
C LYS A 72 21.17 -11.67 39.29
N SER A 73 20.93 -12.16 38.07
CA SER A 73 20.20 -13.41 37.86
C SER A 73 20.80 -14.22 36.71
N LYS A 74 21.04 -15.52 36.98
CA LYS A 74 21.45 -16.50 35.96
C LYS A 74 20.40 -16.73 34.87
N TYR A 75 19.12 -16.40 35.13
CA TYR A 75 18.02 -16.52 34.18
C TYR A 75 17.82 -15.27 33.31
N ALA A 76 18.56 -14.18 33.56
CA ALA A 76 18.46 -12.96 32.77
C ALA A 76 18.80 -13.19 31.29
N TYR A 77 19.73 -14.10 30.99
CA TYR A 77 20.06 -14.49 29.62
C TYR A 77 18.87 -15.12 28.89
N ALA A 78 18.06 -15.94 29.57
CA ALA A 78 16.86 -16.54 28.98
C ALA A 78 15.81 -15.48 28.67
N GLY A 79 15.63 -14.48 29.55
CA GLY A 79 14.75 -13.34 29.31
C GLY A 79 15.22 -12.47 28.12
N ILE A 80 16.50 -12.13 28.05
CA ILE A 80 17.07 -11.35 26.94
C ILE A 80 16.94 -12.12 25.62
N ALA A 81 17.21 -13.42 25.61
CA ALA A 81 17.04 -14.27 24.43
C ALA A 81 15.59 -14.31 23.94
N PHE A 82 14.62 -14.35 24.85
CA PHE A 82 13.19 -14.27 24.52
C PHE A 82 12.80 -12.92 23.93
N PHE A 83 13.26 -11.80 24.49
CA PHE A 83 12.97 -10.47 23.92
C PHE A 83 13.60 -10.29 22.52
N LEU A 84 14.85 -10.74 22.35
CA LEU A 84 15.51 -10.69 21.04
C LEU A 84 14.81 -11.58 20.01
N SER A 85 14.32 -12.77 20.40
CA SER A 85 13.57 -13.64 19.49
C SER A 85 12.23 -13.01 19.08
N VAL A 86 11.53 -12.31 19.97
CA VAL A 86 10.30 -11.58 19.63
C VAL A 86 10.58 -10.42 18.66
N ILE A 87 11.70 -9.69 18.81
CA ILE A 87 12.08 -8.64 17.87
C ILE A 87 12.47 -9.25 16.50
N ILE A 88 13.25 -10.33 16.49
CA ILE A 88 13.69 -10.99 15.27
C ILE A 88 12.52 -11.65 14.52
N LEU A 89 11.52 -12.17 15.23
CA LEU A 89 10.33 -12.79 14.63
C LEU A 89 9.22 -11.77 14.33
N GLY A 90 9.10 -10.71 15.13
CA GLY A 90 8.05 -9.70 15.01
C GLY A 90 8.36 -8.63 13.94
N THR A 91 9.62 -8.22 13.79
CA THR A 91 10.00 -7.21 12.80
C THR A 91 9.79 -7.66 11.34
N PRO A 92 10.09 -8.93 10.95
CA PRO A 92 9.77 -9.42 9.62
C PRO A 92 8.27 -9.49 9.38
N ILE A 93 7.44 -9.79 10.39
CA ILE A 93 5.99 -9.86 10.23
C ILE A 93 5.41 -8.49 9.87
N VAL A 94 5.86 -7.42 10.55
CA VAL A 94 5.42 -6.05 10.24
C VAL A 94 5.95 -5.60 8.88
N TRP A 95 7.21 -5.90 8.56
CA TRP A 95 7.78 -5.60 7.24
C TRP A 95 7.10 -6.38 6.11
N ILE A 96 6.77 -7.65 6.31
CA ILE A 96 6.02 -8.48 5.37
C ILE A 96 4.60 -7.93 5.20
N TYR A 97 3.95 -7.49 6.28
CA TYR A 97 2.62 -6.89 6.22
C TYR A 97 2.64 -5.55 5.45
N ASP A 98 3.65 -4.70 5.67
CA ASP A 98 3.80 -3.43 4.94
C ASP A 98 4.16 -3.69 3.47
N MET A 99 5.03 -4.66 3.20
CA MET A 99 5.36 -5.13 1.86
C MET A 99 4.11 -5.66 1.12
N TYR A 100 3.26 -6.44 1.79
CA TYR A 100 1.99 -6.94 1.24
C TYR A 100 1.00 -5.80 0.94
N ASN A 101 1.02 -4.73 1.73
CA ASN A 101 0.14 -3.59 1.54
C ASN A 101 0.70 -2.49 0.62
N SER A 102 1.99 -2.58 0.23
CA SER A 102 2.70 -1.59 -0.58
C SER A 102 2.53 -1.78 -2.10
N PHE A 103 1.78 -2.79 -2.55
CA PHE A 103 1.56 -3.00 -3.98
C PHE A 103 0.65 -1.93 -4.59
N ALA A 104 1.01 -1.48 -5.80
CA ALA A 104 0.27 -0.43 -6.47
C ALA A 104 -1.17 -0.87 -6.79
N LYS A 105 -2.16 -0.23 -6.19
CA LYS A 105 -3.58 -0.61 -6.33
C LYS A 105 -4.14 -0.05 -7.63
N LYS A 106 -4.75 -0.90 -8.47
CA LYS A 106 -5.42 -0.42 -9.69
C LYS A 106 -6.78 0.16 -9.32
N VAL A 107 -7.02 1.41 -9.68
CA VAL A 107 -8.26 2.13 -9.34
C VAL A 107 -8.94 2.60 -10.62
N PHE A 108 -10.11 2.05 -10.91
CA PHE A 108 -10.96 2.48 -12.02
C PHE A 108 -11.95 3.54 -11.56
N LEU A 109 -11.88 4.72 -12.17
CA LEU A 109 -12.81 5.82 -11.98
C LEU A 109 -13.76 5.86 -13.18
N ILE A 110 -15.01 5.49 -12.95
CA ILE A 110 -16.03 5.34 -13.99
C ILE A 110 -17.07 6.45 -13.81
N PRO A 111 -17.55 7.10 -14.89
CA PRO A 111 -18.60 8.11 -14.76
C PRO A 111 -19.85 7.54 -14.07
N ASP A 112 -20.39 8.30 -13.11
CA ASP A 112 -21.57 7.87 -12.36
C ASP A 112 -22.75 7.52 -13.29
N GLY A 113 -23.45 6.44 -12.94
CA GLY A 113 -24.55 5.89 -13.73
C GLY A 113 -24.16 5.17 -15.02
N TYR A 114 -22.87 5.06 -15.37
CA TYR A 114 -22.45 4.33 -16.57
C TYR A 114 -22.79 2.85 -16.48
N LYS A 115 -23.44 2.32 -17.52
CA LYS A 115 -23.74 0.89 -17.71
C LYS A 115 -23.32 0.47 -19.11
N GLY A 116 -22.73 -0.71 -19.22
CA GLY A 116 -22.22 -1.25 -20.47
C GLY A 116 -20.74 -1.60 -20.40
N CYS A 117 -20.11 -1.68 -21.57
CA CYS A 117 -18.75 -2.18 -21.70
C CYS A 117 -17.70 -1.10 -21.52
N VAL A 118 -16.83 -1.34 -20.54
CA VAL A 118 -15.65 -0.55 -20.30
C VAL A 118 -14.44 -1.20 -20.95
N GLY A 119 -13.67 -0.42 -21.70
CA GLY A 119 -12.44 -0.85 -22.37
C GLY A 119 -11.26 0.04 -22.04
N VAL A 120 -10.13 -0.57 -21.73
CA VAL A 120 -8.83 0.10 -21.67
C VAL A 120 -7.99 -0.38 -22.84
N LEU A 121 -7.56 0.56 -23.66
CA LEU A 121 -6.69 0.34 -24.81
C LEU A 121 -5.27 0.78 -24.42
N TYR A 122 -4.35 -0.18 -24.42
CA TYR A 122 -2.96 0.04 -24.03
C TYR A 122 -2.08 0.28 -25.26
N ASN A 123 -0.91 0.90 -25.01
CA ASN A 123 0.10 1.17 -26.02
C ASN A 123 -0.45 1.99 -27.22
N ILE A 124 -1.40 2.90 -26.97
CA ILE A 124 -1.91 3.83 -28.00
C ILE A 124 -0.94 5.01 -28.12
N LYS A 125 -0.47 5.28 -29.33
CA LYS A 125 0.43 6.39 -29.63
C LYS A 125 -0.28 7.73 -29.32
N ASP A 126 0.45 8.69 -28.78
CA ASP A 126 -0.02 10.05 -28.45
C ASP A 126 -1.15 10.12 -27.40
N ALA A 127 -1.53 8.99 -26.79
CA ALA A 127 -2.48 8.96 -25.68
C ALA A 127 -1.79 9.28 -24.34
N PRO A 128 -2.51 9.87 -23.37
CA PRO A 128 -1.97 10.13 -22.03
C PRO A 128 -1.48 8.85 -21.34
N SER A 129 -0.36 8.94 -20.63
CA SER A 129 0.09 7.86 -19.73
C SER A 129 -0.79 7.81 -18.48
N LEU A 130 -0.94 6.62 -17.87
CA LEU A 130 -1.68 6.45 -16.62
C LEU A 130 -0.99 7.22 -15.48
N LYS A 131 -1.80 7.86 -14.64
CA LYS A 131 -1.31 8.57 -13.46
C LYS A 131 -1.04 7.59 -12.33
N ILE A 132 0.06 7.81 -11.62
CA ILE A 132 0.42 7.08 -10.41
C ILE A 132 0.42 8.09 -9.25
N GLU A 133 -0.52 7.93 -8.33
CA GLU A 133 -0.72 8.80 -7.17
C GLU A 133 -0.86 7.91 -5.94
N ASP A 134 -0.08 8.13 -4.88
CA ASP A 134 -0.14 7.37 -3.61
C ASP A 134 -0.12 5.84 -3.79
N LYS A 135 0.78 5.34 -4.65
CA LYS A 135 0.84 3.90 -5.02
C LYS A 135 -0.50 3.39 -5.59
N LYS A 136 -1.27 4.23 -6.27
CA LYS A 136 -2.47 3.85 -7.02
C LYS A 136 -2.28 4.19 -8.47
N ILE A 137 -2.61 3.24 -9.34
CA ILE A 137 -2.62 3.45 -10.79
C ILE A 137 -4.04 3.83 -11.15
N ILE A 138 -4.23 5.07 -11.60
CA ILE A 138 -5.54 5.66 -11.84
C ILE A 138 -5.96 5.40 -13.30
N TYR A 139 -7.05 4.66 -13.46
CA TYR A 139 -7.70 4.38 -14.74
C TYR A 139 -8.97 5.23 -14.84
N GLN A 140 -8.86 6.40 -15.46
CA GLN A 140 -9.98 7.32 -15.63
C GLN A 140 -10.74 7.00 -16.93
N VAL A 141 -11.93 6.42 -16.80
CA VAL A 141 -12.76 6.01 -17.93
C VAL A 141 -13.58 7.20 -18.44
N THR A 142 -13.66 7.38 -19.75
CA THR A 142 -14.48 8.45 -20.36
C THR A 142 -15.96 8.07 -20.42
N LYS A 143 -16.83 9.03 -20.72
CA LYS A 143 -18.30 8.84 -20.74
C LYS A 143 -18.79 7.80 -21.74
N ASP A 144 -18.00 7.51 -22.75
CA ASP A 144 -18.24 6.45 -23.74
C ASP A 144 -17.71 5.08 -23.30
N GLY A 145 -17.12 4.97 -22.11
CA GLY A 145 -16.63 3.71 -21.54
C GLY A 145 -15.24 3.31 -22.00
N LEU A 146 -14.53 4.17 -22.73
CA LEU A 146 -13.17 3.85 -23.17
C LEU A 146 -12.11 4.55 -22.31
N LEU A 147 -10.90 4.03 -22.35
CA LEU A 147 -9.70 4.67 -21.84
C LEU A 147 -8.57 4.32 -22.79
N LYS A 148 -8.03 5.31 -23.49
CA LYS A 148 -6.84 5.13 -24.32
C LYS A 148 -5.61 5.59 -23.52
N THR A 149 -4.57 4.77 -23.50
CA THR A 149 -3.32 5.12 -22.82
C THR A 149 -2.09 4.67 -23.58
N SER A 150 -1.01 5.44 -23.47
CA SER A 150 0.33 5.06 -23.93
C SER A 150 1.03 4.10 -22.97
N SER A 151 0.51 3.94 -21.74
CA SER A 151 0.98 2.95 -20.77
C SER A 151 0.79 1.52 -21.27
N ASN A 152 1.70 0.63 -20.89
CA ASN A 152 1.55 -0.81 -21.13
C ASN A 152 0.55 -1.44 -20.14
N GLU A 153 0.00 -2.60 -20.49
CA GLU A 153 -0.93 -3.36 -19.65
C GLU A 153 -0.25 -3.98 -18.40
N ARG A 154 1.08 -4.00 -18.42
CA ARG A 154 1.94 -4.51 -17.34
C ARG A 154 2.29 -3.43 -16.31
N ILE A 155 1.86 -2.19 -16.47
CA ILE A 155 2.19 -1.12 -15.53
C ILE A 155 1.59 -1.48 -14.16
N GLY A 156 2.45 -1.48 -13.12
CA GLY A 156 2.15 -2.02 -11.80
C GLY A 156 2.47 -3.51 -11.59
N ARG A 157 2.95 -4.25 -12.60
CA ARG A 157 3.58 -5.57 -12.42
C ARG A 157 5.09 -5.38 -12.32
N GLU A 158 5.58 -5.27 -11.10
CA GLU A 158 6.99 -5.52 -10.84
C GLU A 158 7.09 -6.82 -10.03
N SER A 159 7.48 -7.88 -10.75
CA SER A 159 8.05 -9.17 -10.30
C SER A 159 7.27 -10.04 -9.30
N ASP A 160 6.81 -11.21 -9.78
CA ASP A 160 6.76 -12.54 -9.10
C ASP A 160 6.16 -12.68 -7.68
N LEU A 161 5.50 -11.65 -7.16
CA LEU A 161 4.68 -11.67 -5.94
C LEU A 161 3.31 -10.99 -6.18
N ASP A 162 2.83 -11.07 -7.42
CA ASP A 162 1.48 -10.66 -7.81
C ASP A 162 0.49 -11.58 -7.07
N SER A 163 -0.22 -11.07 -6.06
CA SER A 163 -1.30 -11.80 -5.37
C SER A 163 -2.56 -11.90 -6.26
N GLY A 164 -2.37 -12.21 -7.54
CA GLY A 164 -3.43 -12.42 -8.49
C GLY A 164 -4.34 -11.21 -8.73
N TRP A 165 -5.40 -11.47 -9.47
CA TRP A 165 -6.30 -10.49 -10.08
C TRP A 165 -7.16 -9.63 -9.13
N ASP A 166 -6.91 -9.63 -7.81
CA ASP A 166 -7.87 -9.16 -6.80
C ASP A 166 -7.55 -7.79 -6.15
N ASN A 167 -6.44 -7.13 -6.48
CA ASN A 167 -6.14 -5.77 -6.02
C ASN A 167 -6.65 -4.66 -6.97
N VAL A 168 -7.91 -4.79 -7.43
CA VAL A 168 -8.56 -3.80 -8.30
C VAL A 168 -9.79 -3.22 -7.63
N LYS A 169 -9.85 -1.89 -7.54
CA LYS A 169 -11.00 -1.16 -7.01
C LYS A 169 -11.71 -0.41 -8.13
N TYR A 170 -13.03 -0.42 -8.10
CA TYR A 170 -13.90 0.23 -9.07
C TYR A 170 -14.79 1.24 -8.35
N TYR A 171 -14.86 2.46 -8.86
CA TYR A 171 -15.68 3.52 -8.30
C TYR A 171 -16.46 4.24 -9.39
N TYR A 172 -17.71 4.59 -9.10
CA TYR A 172 -18.37 5.67 -9.79
C TYR A 172 -17.85 7.02 -9.28
N VAL A 173 -17.64 7.95 -10.20
CA VAL A 173 -17.22 9.32 -9.92
C VAL A 173 -18.19 10.34 -10.52
N ASP A 174 -18.38 11.46 -9.82
CA ASP A 174 -19.17 12.58 -10.30
C ASP A 174 -18.44 13.35 -11.42
N LYS A 175 -19.06 14.45 -11.89
CA LYS A 175 -18.47 15.31 -12.93
C LYS A 175 -17.19 16.02 -12.48
N SER A 176 -16.98 16.16 -11.18
CA SER A 176 -15.80 16.78 -10.57
C SER A 176 -14.70 15.77 -10.25
N GLY A 177 -14.96 14.46 -10.43
CA GLY A 177 -14.02 13.38 -10.15
C GLY A 177 -14.09 12.81 -8.74
N ASN A 178 -15.04 13.25 -7.91
CA ASN A 178 -15.21 12.72 -6.56
C ASN A 178 -15.86 11.33 -6.60
N GLN A 179 -15.39 10.42 -5.74
CA GLN A 179 -15.95 9.08 -5.64
C GLN A 179 -17.35 9.11 -5.02
N VAL A 180 -18.34 8.62 -5.75
CA VAL A 180 -19.76 8.61 -5.35
C VAL A 180 -20.17 7.23 -4.83
N LYS A 181 -19.70 6.16 -5.47
CA LYS A 181 -20.07 4.78 -5.11
C LYS A 181 -18.96 3.79 -5.43
N ARG A 182 -18.69 2.86 -4.53
CA ARG A 182 -17.81 1.70 -4.80
C ARG A 182 -18.60 0.59 -5.51
N LEU A 183 -18.00 -0.01 -6.54
CA LEU A 183 -18.55 -1.12 -7.31
C LEU A 183 -17.89 -2.45 -6.92
N GLU A 184 -18.69 -3.52 -6.89
CA GLU A 184 -18.28 -4.84 -6.42
C GLU A 184 -18.19 -5.85 -7.58
N LYS A 185 -17.09 -6.62 -7.61
CA LYS A 185 -16.88 -7.72 -8.56
C LYS A 185 -17.96 -8.79 -8.36
N GLY A 186 -18.53 -9.29 -9.46
CA GLY A 186 -19.59 -10.30 -9.44
C GLY A 186 -20.99 -9.76 -9.11
N LYS A 187 -21.09 -8.53 -8.60
CA LYS A 187 -22.37 -7.84 -8.40
C LYS A 187 -22.60 -6.78 -9.48
N ASP A 188 -21.69 -5.82 -9.57
CA ASP A 188 -21.74 -4.71 -10.53
C ASP A 188 -20.81 -4.95 -11.73
N ILE A 189 -19.69 -5.65 -11.52
CA ILE A 189 -18.65 -5.88 -12.54
C ILE A 189 -18.63 -7.33 -13.00
N HIS A 190 -18.73 -7.55 -14.31
CA HIS A 190 -18.83 -8.86 -14.94
C HIS A 190 -17.90 -9.01 -16.14
N ASN A 191 -17.70 -10.25 -16.60
CA ASN A 191 -17.03 -10.60 -17.87
C ASN A 191 -15.67 -9.92 -18.10
N ARG A 192 -14.86 -9.81 -17.04
CA ARG A 192 -13.52 -9.25 -17.14
C ARG A 192 -12.64 -10.14 -18.01
N SER A 193 -11.97 -9.53 -18.99
CA SER A 193 -10.98 -10.19 -19.83
C SER A 193 -9.86 -9.23 -20.23
N VAL A 194 -8.70 -9.80 -20.53
CA VAL A 194 -7.56 -9.11 -21.14
C VAL A 194 -7.22 -9.89 -22.39
N SER A 195 -7.13 -9.19 -23.51
CA SER A 195 -6.92 -9.81 -24.81
C SER A 195 -5.99 -8.94 -25.65
N SER A 196 -5.32 -9.59 -26.59
CA SER A 196 -4.50 -8.92 -27.60
C SER A 196 -4.93 -9.41 -28.96
N GLN A 197 -5.37 -8.51 -29.83
CA GLN A 197 -5.85 -8.83 -31.17
C GLN A 197 -5.36 -7.78 -32.16
N ALA A 198 -4.84 -8.22 -33.31
CA ALA A 198 -4.34 -7.34 -34.38
C ALA A 198 -3.36 -6.23 -33.87
N GLY A 199 -2.46 -6.60 -32.94
CA GLY A 199 -1.49 -5.66 -32.35
C GLY A 199 -2.09 -4.61 -31.42
N LEU A 200 -3.36 -4.75 -31.01
CA LEU A 200 -3.97 -3.96 -29.95
C LEU A 200 -4.09 -4.81 -28.68
N THR A 201 -3.49 -4.34 -27.60
CA THR A 201 -3.70 -4.93 -26.27
C THR A 201 -4.78 -4.15 -25.56
N TYR A 202 -5.80 -4.85 -25.07
CA TYR A 202 -6.91 -4.22 -24.36
C TYR A 202 -7.37 -5.06 -23.17
N SER A 203 -7.94 -4.39 -22.18
CA SER A 203 -8.70 -5.03 -21.11
C SER A 203 -10.14 -4.54 -21.12
N GLN A 204 -11.09 -5.44 -20.92
CA GLN A 204 -12.50 -5.11 -20.90
C GLN A 204 -13.20 -5.70 -19.69
N PHE A 205 -14.32 -5.09 -19.32
CA PHE A 205 -15.29 -5.62 -18.36
C PHE A 205 -16.66 -4.96 -18.59
N PHE A 206 -17.71 -5.62 -18.12
CA PHE A 206 -19.09 -5.13 -18.21
C PHE A 206 -19.55 -4.58 -16.87
N ILE A 207 -20.20 -3.41 -16.90
CA ILE A 207 -20.86 -2.81 -15.74
C ILE A 207 -22.37 -2.95 -15.87
N GLY A 208 -22.99 -3.66 -14.93
CA GLY A 208 -24.43 -3.87 -14.87
C GLY A 208 -24.80 -5.13 -14.11
N THR A 209 -25.97 -5.68 -14.40
CA THR A 209 -26.43 -6.95 -13.82
C THR A 209 -25.81 -8.14 -14.54
N LYS A 210 -25.73 -9.28 -13.84
CA LYS A 210 -25.25 -10.54 -14.43
C LYS A 210 -26.05 -10.93 -15.69
N LYS A 211 -27.38 -10.77 -15.67
CA LYS A 211 -28.25 -11.05 -16.82
C LYS A 211 -27.97 -10.15 -18.03
N GLU A 212 -27.65 -8.88 -17.80
CA GLU A 212 -27.25 -7.96 -18.87
C GLU A 212 -25.89 -8.37 -19.44
N ALA A 213 -24.96 -8.78 -18.58
CA ALA A 213 -23.62 -9.23 -18.98
C ALA A 213 -23.65 -10.52 -19.82
N GLU A 214 -24.58 -11.44 -19.58
CA GLU A 214 -24.73 -12.70 -20.35
C GLU A 214 -24.99 -12.46 -21.84
N LYS A 215 -25.51 -11.28 -22.22
CA LYS A 215 -25.68 -10.88 -23.63
C LYS A 215 -24.35 -10.56 -24.34
N TYR A 216 -23.26 -10.45 -23.57
CA TYR A 216 -21.94 -10.06 -24.04
C TYR A 216 -20.89 -11.10 -23.61
N PRO A 217 -20.62 -12.13 -24.42
CA PRO A 217 -19.68 -13.19 -24.07
C PRO A 217 -18.31 -12.66 -23.65
N GLN A 218 -17.72 -13.23 -22.59
CA GLN A 218 -16.46 -12.80 -21.97
C GLN A 218 -15.27 -12.71 -22.94
N PHE A 219 -15.29 -13.52 -24.01
CA PHE A 219 -14.24 -13.62 -25.03
C PHE A 219 -14.60 -12.93 -26.35
N SER A 220 -15.71 -12.20 -26.40
CA SER A 220 -16.07 -11.33 -27.52
C SER A 220 -15.84 -9.87 -27.13
N MET A 221 -15.40 -9.04 -28.08
CA MET A 221 -15.38 -7.59 -27.87
C MET A 221 -16.81 -7.14 -27.55
N CYS A 222 -17.03 -6.69 -26.32
CA CYS A 222 -18.35 -6.21 -25.92
C CYS A 222 -18.54 -4.72 -26.24
N PHE A 223 -17.58 -4.14 -26.97
CA PHE A 223 -17.63 -2.79 -27.48
C PHE A 223 -18.80 -2.60 -28.44
N ASN A 224 -19.54 -1.51 -28.28
CA ASN A 224 -20.56 -1.10 -29.23
C ASN A 224 -19.92 -0.57 -30.53
N GLU A 225 -20.71 -0.38 -31.59
CA GLU A 225 -20.19 0.11 -32.87
C GLU A 225 -19.44 1.44 -32.77
N LYS A 226 -19.86 2.36 -31.90
CA LYS A 226 -19.18 3.65 -31.72
C LYS A 226 -17.80 3.46 -31.08
N GLN A 227 -17.71 2.57 -30.09
CA GLN A 227 -16.45 2.20 -29.45
C GLN A 227 -15.55 1.46 -30.45
N GLN A 228 -16.11 0.54 -31.24
CA GLN A 228 -15.36 -0.20 -32.26
C GLN A 228 -14.80 0.73 -33.34
N ARG A 229 -15.59 1.68 -33.85
CA ARG A 229 -15.10 2.69 -34.80
C ARG A 229 -13.92 3.50 -34.22
N GLN A 230 -13.97 3.85 -32.94
CA GLN A 230 -12.86 4.56 -32.28
C GLN A 230 -11.61 3.68 -32.06
N ILE A 231 -11.77 2.37 -32.01
CA ILE A 231 -10.69 1.38 -31.91
C ILE A 231 -10.06 1.16 -33.29
N ASP A 232 -10.89 1.01 -34.32
CA ASP A 232 -10.46 0.76 -35.70
C ASP A 232 -9.79 2.01 -36.32
N GLN A 233 -10.15 3.20 -35.87
CA GLN A 233 -9.48 4.48 -36.17
C GLN A 233 -8.14 4.66 -35.43
N LYS A 234 -7.51 3.55 -35.03
CA LYS A 234 -6.21 3.48 -34.36
C LYS A 234 -5.16 4.42 -34.97
#